data_AF-A0A927BSG9-F1
#
_entry.id   AF-A0A927BSG9-F1
#
_cell.length_a   1.000
_cell.length_b   1.000
_cell.length_c   1.000
_cell.angle_alpha   90.00
_cell.angle_beta   90.00
_cell.angle_gamma   90.00
#
_symmetry.space_group_name_H-M   'P 1'
#
loop_
_entity.id
_entity.type
_entity.pdbx_description
1 polymer ?
#
loop_
_entity_poly.entity_id
_entity_poly.type
_entity_poly.pdbx_seq_one_letter_code
_entity_poly.pdbx_strand_id
1 'polypeptide(L)'
;MVNLNKRPKTAFGGIAILLAALSLSACSGGNSGPAPVAGNSASGADGGDMQTVTVLMSRATNFPEDNPVIQEIRKQSGVDAQVESVVGEDYENRLNTMIVSGKTPDIFKVSKAKLPELVDNGVILPLDDLLASHGPNTLENKGDYLKGPAYIDGKTYGLPDGWFAGNALALRKDWLDKLGLEVPTTLDAYTDVLRAFVRDDPNGNGVNDTIGLGVAIEVNQTWEHLFAAFGVPQGRQVEIDGQLIPWMLAPGYLDAVKYMNGLYHEGLIDPEFATVPTLQSFEKLWNGTVGAYNFAADGTTQNWLSRYVEEPKPEFVYTVIKGPDGQGGHLRPVLEDSSSFTVISSKAKHPEAAMQLLDYLISDEGYTLTWAGLEDVHHRWNADGAFEWIPPYDDAVQLRDAGGYMYSTIVYRIGGLRDQLFNDLTRGARQMAMEETIEDAYLFGLPAVQQERGTILADMEKEFRTLAITSTGDLDALYADFKAKYLAEGGDDWIEQATAIYAAEQEALSR
;
A
#
# COMPACT_ATOMS: atom_id res chain seq x y z
N MET A 1 -66.51 15.03 -10.78
CA MET A 1 -66.78 16.28 -11.51
C MET A 1 -65.54 16.66 -12.30
N VAL A 2 -65.70 17.22 -13.50
CA VAL A 2 -64.62 17.47 -14.48
C VAL A 2 -64.77 18.88 -15.05
N ASN A 3 -63.67 19.64 -15.16
CA ASN A 3 -63.31 20.56 -16.26
C ASN A 3 -61.98 21.27 -15.89
N LEU A 4 -60.91 21.42 -16.70
CA LEU A 4 -60.66 21.64 -18.14
C LEU A 4 -60.83 23.09 -18.67
N ASN A 5 -59.89 23.45 -19.57
CA ASN A 5 -59.83 24.57 -20.54
C ASN A 5 -59.19 25.90 -20.08
N LYS A 6 -58.48 26.70 -20.92
CA LYS A 6 -57.94 26.53 -22.31
C LYS A 6 -56.85 27.58 -22.64
N ARG A 7 -56.04 27.35 -23.70
CA ARG A 7 -55.13 28.33 -24.38
C ARG A 7 -55.93 29.25 -25.35
N PRO A 8 -55.40 30.40 -25.87
CA PRO A 8 -54.43 30.48 -27.02
C PRO A 8 -53.31 31.54 -26.82
N LYS A 9 -52.16 31.63 -27.52
CA LYS A 9 -51.74 31.57 -28.96
C LYS A 9 -51.98 32.84 -29.82
N THR A 10 -50.94 33.66 -29.97
CA THR A 10 -50.45 34.40 -31.17
C THR A 10 -48.93 34.66 -30.98
N ALA A 11 -48.03 34.94 -31.93
CA ALA A 11 -47.95 34.93 -33.41
C ALA A 11 -47.68 36.28 -34.12
N PHE A 12 -46.70 36.29 -35.04
CA PHE A 12 -46.19 37.36 -35.93
C PHE A 12 -45.45 38.55 -35.25
N GLY A 13 -44.39 39.13 -35.86
CA GLY A 13 -43.75 38.81 -37.14
C GLY A 13 -42.34 39.44 -37.25
N GLY A 14 -41.55 39.04 -38.26
CA GLY A 14 -40.19 39.51 -38.46
C GLY A 14 -40.04 40.57 -39.55
N ILE A 15 -39.01 41.41 -39.43
CA ILE A 15 -38.43 42.23 -40.50
C ILE A 15 -36.91 42.07 -40.43
N ALA A 16 -36.28 41.83 -41.58
CA ALA A 16 -34.83 41.91 -41.76
C ALA A 16 -34.50 43.13 -42.61
N ILE A 17 -33.31 43.75 -42.44
CA ILE A 17 -32.44 44.24 -43.54
C ILE A 17 -31.13 44.91 -43.02
N LEU A 18 -30.02 44.46 -43.60
CA LEU A 18 -28.68 45.04 -43.83
C LEU A 18 -27.90 45.86 -42.74
N LEU A 19 -26.76 45.26 -42.36
CA LEU A 19 -25.39 45.74 -42.65
C LEU A 19 -25.00 47.22 -42.42
N ALA A 20 -24.22 47.44 -41.36
CA ALA A 20 -23.02 48.28 -41.40
C ALA A 20 -21.95 47.67 -40.49
N ALA A 21 -20.71 47.53 -40.97
CA ALA A 21 -19.62 46.93 -40.21
C ALA A 21 -18.85 47.99 -39.41
N LEU A 22 -18.39 47.64 -38.21
CA LEU A 22 -17.05 47.97 -37.70
C LEU A 22 -16.72 47.12 -36.46
N SER A 23 -15.48 46.64 -36.44
CA SER A 23 -14.84 45.76 -35.46
C SER A 23 -14.99 46.17 -33.98
N LEU A 24 -15.16 45.19 -33.08
CA LEU A 24 -14.15 44.82 -32.08
C LEU A 24 -14.47 43.48 -31.35
N SER A 25 -13.44 42.65 -31.19
CA SER A 25 -13.22 41.59 -30.19
C SER A 25 -14.40 40.82 -29.53
N ALA A 26 -14.57 39.54 -29.89
CA ALA A 26 -14.78 38.40 -28.96
C ALA A 26 -15.17 37.08 -29.70
N CYS A 27 -14.23 36.14 -29.84
CA CYS A 27 -14.40 34.71 -30.16
C CYS A 27 -13.03 34.03 -29.95
N SER A 28 -12.89 32.75 -29.58
CA SER A 28 -13.86 31.66 -29.43
C SER A 28 -13.38 30.62 -28.42
N GLY A 29 -14.29 30.03 -27.64
CA GLY A 29 -14.09 28.67 -27.12
C GLY A 29 -14.36 27.65 -28.22
N GLY A 30 -13.57 26.57 -28.29
CA GLY A 30 -13.69 25.58 -29.38
C GLY A 30 -12.71 24.42 -29.28
N ASN A 31 -13.10 23.41 -28.49
CA ASN A 31 -12.67 22.01 -28.51
C ASN A 31 -11.54 21.60 -29.49
N SER A 32 -10.36 21.26 -28.96
CA SER A 32 -9.30 20.52 -29.66
C SER A 32 -8.70 19.49 -28.71
N GLY A 33 -8.49 18.26 -29.18
CA GLY A 33 -7.80 17.21 -28.40
C GLY A 33 -6.30 17.51 -28.22
N PRO A 34 -5.59 16.72 -27.39
CA PRO A 34 -4.18 16.97 -27.11
C PRO A 34 -3.33 16.83 -28.39
N ALA A 35 -2.75 17.95 -28.82
CA ALA A 35 -1.72 17.98 -29.85
C ALA A 35 -0.40 17.41 -29.30
N PRO A 36 0.47 16.81 -30.14
CA PRO A 36 1.69 16.16 -29.67
C PRO A 36 2.67 17.17 -29.08
N VAL A 37 3.29 16.81 -27.96
CA VAL A 37 4.36 17.61 -27.35
C VAL A 37 5.58 17.55 -28.26
N ALA A 38 5.88 18.68 -28.90
CA ALA A 38 7.14 18.86 -29.62
C ALA A 38 8.24 19.16 -28.59
N GLY A 39 9.24 18.29 -28.51
CA GLY A 39 10.38 18.50 -27.61
C GLY A 39 11.16 19.76 -27.97
N ASN A 40 11.56 20.53 -26.96
CA ASN A 40 12.36 21.73 -27.14
C ASN A 40 13.55 21.72 -26.17
N SER A 41 14.62 21.02 -26.56
CA SER A 41 15.89 20.98 -25.83
C SER A 41 16.47 22.39 -25.63
N ALA A 42 16.96 22.67 -24.43
CA ALA A 42 17.84 23.80 -24.15
C ALA A 42 18.99 23.34 -23.25
N SER A 43 20.20 23.30 -23.83
CA SER A 43 21.46 23.00 -23.14
C SER A 43 21.85 24.12 -22.15
N GLY A 44 22.52 23.85 -21.04
CA GLY A 44 23.01 22.54 -20.55
C GLY A 44 24.11 22.70 -19.49
N ALA A 45 24.79 21.60 -19.17
CA ALA A 45 26.05 21.57 -18.44
C ALA A 45 26.97 20.50 -19.06
N ASP A 46 28.28 20.67 -18.92
CA ASP A 46 29.30 19.90 -19.63
C ASP A 46 29.42 18.46 -19.08
N GLY A 47 29.17 17.46 -19.93
CA GLY A 47 29.19 16.04 -19.62
C GLY A 47 28.99 15.21 -20.89
N GLY A 48 29.61 14.02 -20.98
CA GLY A 48 29.48 13.15 -22.16
C GLY A 48 28.05 12.66 -22.36
N ASP A 49 27.74 12.13 -23.56
CA ASP A 49 26.42 11.59 -23.93
C ASP A 49 25.93 10.52 -22.92
N MET A 50 25.24 10.95 -21.88
CA MET A 50 24.56 10.08 -20.93
C MET A 50 23.47 9.32 -21.67
N GLN A 51 23.39 8.01 -21.45
CA GLN A 51 22.37 7.21 -22.10
C GLN A 51 21.02 7.52 -21.46
N THR A 52 20.02 7.86 -22.28
CA THR A 52 18.66 8.15 -21.80
C THR A 52 17.95 6.86 -21.39
N VAL A 53 17.35 6.88 -20.19
CA VAL A 53 16.54 5.78 -19.63
C VAL A 53 15.20 6.33 -19.19
N THR A 54 14.11 5.81 -19.76
CA THR A 54 12.74 6.20 -19.43
C THR A 54 12.17 5.36 -18.28
N VAL A 55 11.53 6.03 -17.32
CA VAL A 55 10.99 5.41 -16.10
C VAL A 55 9.51 5.77 -15.96
N LEU A 56 8.64 4.77 -15.76
CA LEU A 56 7.22 4.99 -15.47
C LEU A 56 6.87 4.52 -14.05
N MET A 57 6.46 5.46 -13.19
CA MET A 57 6.07 5.19 -11.79
C MET A 57 4.60 5.55 -11.49
N SER A 58 4.05 4.95 -10.44
CA SER A 58 2.73 5.32 -9.90
C SER A 58 2.90 6.21 -8.67
N ARG A 59 2.49 7.49 -8.76
CA ARG A 59 2.48 8.43 -7.63
C ARG A 59 1.55 9.62 -7.87
N ALA A 60 0.80 9.99 -6.83
CA ALA A 60 -0.07 11.17 -6.78
C ALA A 60 0.73 12.46 -6.54
N THR A 61 1.71 12.79 -7.39
CA THR A 61 2.52 14.00 -7.23
C THR A 61 3.06 14.47 -8.59
N ASN A 62 3.13 15.78 -8.82
CA ASN A 62 3.81 16.34 -9.98
C ASN A 62 5.33 16.29 -9.76
N PHE A 63 6.08 15.93 -10.80
CA PHE A 63 7.54 15.88 -10.80
C PHE A 63 8.08 17.00 -11.71
N PRO A 64 8.56 18.13 -11.16
CA PRO A 64 9.21 19.16 -11.96
C PRO A 64 10.51 18.61 -12.57
N GLU A 65 10.74 18.79 -13.88
CA GLU A 65 11.98 18.35 -14.54
C GLU A 65 13.22 19.08 -14.01
N ASP A 66 13.03 20.28 -13.44
CA ASP A 66 14.02 21.11 -12.76
C ASP A 66 14.18 20.79 -11.26
N ASN A 67 13.52 19.75 -10.75
CA ASN A 67 13.65 19.33 -9.36
C ASN A 67 15.12 18.95 -9.04
N PRO A 68 15.71 19.46 -7.94
CA PRO A 68 17.14 19.29 -7.66
C PRO A 68 17.54 17.83 -7.42
N VAL A 69 16.62 16.98 -6.94
CA VAL A 69 16.90 15.57 -6.66
C VAL A 69 17.07 14.77 -7.95
N ILE A 70 16.24 14.97 -8.99
CA ILE A 70 16.43 14.26 -10.28
C ILE A 70 17.69 14.71 -11.02
N GLN A 71 18.08 15.97 -10.88
CA GLN A 71 19.34 16.48 -11.46
C GLN A 71 20.55 15.83 -10.79
N GLU A 72 20.53 15.66 -9.46
CA GLU A 72 21.60 14.95 -8.76
C GLU A 72 21.59 13.43 -9.02
N ILE A 73 20.42 12.80 -9.15
CA ILE A 73 20.31 11.39 -9.59
C ILE A 73 20.99 11.22 -10.96
N ARG A 74 20.69 12.08 -11.95
CA ARG A 74 21.30 12.03 -13.29
C ARG A 74 22.82 12.15 -13.21
N LYS A 75 23.31 13.14 -12.46
CA LYS A 75 24.73 13.43 -12.25
C LYS A 75 25.50 12.29 -11.58
N GLN A 76 24.93 11.68 -10.54
CA GLN A 76 25.60 10.63 -9.74
C GLN A 76 25.51 9.25 -10.40
N SER A 77 24.36 8.91 -11.00
CA SER A 77 24.20 7.65 -11.75
C SER A 77 24.93 7.65 -13.10
N GLY A 78 25.14 8.84 -13.71
CA GLY A 78 25.67 8.97 -15.08
C GLY A 78 24.64 8.65 -16.17
N VAL A 79 23.35 8.65 -15.83
CA VAL A 79 22.22 8.23 -16.69
C VAL A 79 21.25 9.40 -16.85
N ASP A 80 20.80 9.66 -18.09
CA ASP A 80 19.74 10.64 -18.34
C ASP A 80 18.37 10.01 -18.03
N ALA A 81 18.05 9.94 -16.74
CA ALA A 81 16.79 9.41 -16.25
C ALA A 81 15.62 10.36 -16.61
N GLN A 82 14.65 9.87 -17.37
CA GLN A 82 13.44 10.58 -17.79
C GLN A 82 12.22 9.94 -17.12
N VAL A 83 11.66 10.61 -16.11
CA VAL A 83 10.65 10.03 -15.20
C VAL A 83 9.25 10.56 -15.54
N GLU A 84 8.34 9.66 -15.93
CA GLU A 84 6.91 9.92 -16.02
C GLU A 84 6.20 9.33 -14.78
N SER A 85 5.36 10.12 -14.12
CA SER A 85 4.51 9.65 -13.01
C SER A 85 3.04 9.70 -13.40
N VAL A 86 2.31 8.64 -13.04
CA VAL A 86 0.87 8.48 -13.27
C VAL A 86 0.18 8.24 -11.93
N VAL A 87 -1.07 8.64 -11.77
CA VAL A 87 -1.76 8.54 -10.47
C VAL A 87 -2.61 7.27 -10.40
N GLY A 88 -2.29 6.38 -9.45
CA GLY A 88 -3.19 5.29 -9.04
C GLY A 88 -3.62 4.38 -10.20
N GLU A 89 -4.94 4.24 -10.38
CA GLU A 89 -5.56 3.36 -11.38
C GLU A 89 -5.20 3.72 -12.84
N ASP A 90 -4.85 4.98 -13.13
CA ASP A 90 -4.42 5.37 -14.47
C ASP A 90 -3.07 4.75 -14.85
N TYR A 91 -2.27 4.30 -13.89
CA TYR A 91 -0.94 3.69 -14.12
C TYR A 91 -1.02 2.48 -15.05
N GLU A 92 -1.88 1.51 -14.72
CA GLU A 92 -2.03 0.27 -15.50
C GLU A 92 -2.57 0.57 -16.91
N ASN A 93 -3.55 1.46 -17.02
CA ASN A 93 -4.09 1.90 -18.32
C ASN A 93 -3.01 2.56 -19.19
N ARG A 94 -2.16 3.40 -18.58
CA ARG A 94 -1.05 4.09 -19.25
C ARG A 94 0.05 3.10 -19.68
N LEU A 95 0.47 2.21 -18.79
CA LEU A 95 1.48 1.19 -19.06
C LEU A 95 1.05 0.24 -20.18
N ASN A 96 -0.18 -0.30 -20.12
CA ASN A 96 -0.72 -1.16 -21.17
C ASN A 96 -0.79 -0.42 -22.53
N THR A 97 -1.19 0.86 -22.54
CA THR A 97 -1.19 1.69 -23.75
C THR A 97 0.23 1.89 -24.32
N MET A 98 1.23 2.12 -23.45
CA MET A 98 2.64 2.24 -23.86
C MET A 98 3.17 0.93 -24.46
N ILE A 99 2.89 -0.21 -23.84
CA ILE A 99 3.29 -1.55 -24.33
C ILE A 99 2.71 -1.82 -25.73
N VAL A 100 1.39 -1.64 -25.89
CA VAL A 100 0.68 -1.88 -27.17
C VAL A 100 1.13 -0.91 -28.27
N SER A 101 1.39 0.35 -27.94
CA SER A 101 1.89 1.34 -28.91
C SER A 101 3.38 1.21 -29.26
N GLY A 102 4.07 0.22 -28.69
CA GLY A 102 5.51 -0.02 -28.93
C GLY A 102 6.43 1.00 -28.26
N LYS A 103 5.92 1.74 -27.27
CA LYS A 103 6.62 2.77 -26.50
C LYS A 103 6.78 2.36 -25.02
N THR A 104 7.03 1.08 -24.77
CA THR A 104 7.28 0.55 -23.43
C THR A 104 8.42 1.36 -22.76
N PRO A 105 8.23 1.87 -21.53
CA PRO A 105 9.32 2.49 -20.75
C PRO A 105 10.49 1.54 -20.59
N ASP A 106 11.71 2.06 -20.42
CA ASP A 106 12.88 1.21 -20.16
C ASP A 106 12.77 0.54 -18.78
N ILE A 107 12.30 1.28 -17.76
CA ILE A 107 12.02 0.82 -16.38
C ILE A 107 10.56 1.10 -16.04
N PHE A 108 9.87 0.11 -15.46
CA PHE A 108 8.51 0.26 -14.93
C PHE A 108 8.25 -0.75 -13.80
N LYS A 109 7.08 -0.67 -13.17
CA LYS A 109 6.61 -1.60 -12.14
C LYS A 109 5.48 -2.47 -12.68
N VAL A 110 5.41 -3.70 -12.19
CA VAL A 110 4.37 -4.67 -12.53
C VAL A 110 3.90 -5.38 -11.26
N SER A 111 2.62 -5.77 -11.21
CA SER A 111 2.11 -6.59 -10.10
C SER A 111 2.54 -8.06 -10.23
N LYS A 112 2.59 -8.77 -9.10
CA LYS A 112 2.80 -10.23 -9.04
C LYS A 112 1.87 -11.00 -9.99
N ALA A 113 0.62 -10.55 -10.13
CA ALA A 113 -0.36 -11.16 -11.03
C ALA A 113 -0.08 -10.92 -12.52
N LYS A 114 0.46 -9.75 -12.89
CA LYS A 114 0.78 -9.38 -14.28
C LYS A 114 2.12 -9.94 -14.75
N LEU A 115 3.03 -10.23 -13.82
CA LEU A 115 4.42 -10.61 -14.11
C LEU A 115 4.55 -11.83 -15.06
N PRO A 116 3.86 -12.98 -14.86
CA PRO A 116 4.01 -14.14 -15.74
C PRO A 116 3.63 -13.85 -17.20
N GLU A 117 2.53 -13.12 -17.41
CA GLU A 117 2.07 -12.74 -18.76
C GLU A 117 3.13 -11.91 -19.51
N LEU A 118 3.88 -11.06 -18.82
CA LEU A 118 4.93 -10.22 -19.41
C LEU A 118 6.22 -11.00 -19.68
N VAL A 119 6.50 -12.04 -18.90
CA VAL A 119 7.59 -13.01 -19.17
C VAL A 119 7.25 -13.83 -20.41
N ASP A 120 6.06 -14.45 -20.45
CA ASP A 120 5.60 -15.31 -21.55
C ASP A 120 5.55 -14.55 -22.89
N ASN A 121 5.09 -13.30 -22.88
CA ASN A 121 5.06 -12.44 -24.07
C ASN A 121 6.42 -11.78 -24.39
N GLY A 122 7.47 -12.04 -23.61
CA GLY A 122 8.81 -11.50 -23.83
C GLY A 122 8.89 -9.97 -23.75
N VAL A 123 8.07 -9.34 -22.91
CA VAL A 123 8.00 -7.87 -22.75
C VAL A 123 9.08 -7.34 -21.80
N ILE A 124 9.61 -8.19 -20.92
CA ILE A 124 10.64 -7.85 -19.92
C ILE A 124 11.86 -8.76 -20.05
N LEU A 125 13.02 -8.25 -19.61
CA LEU A 125 14.29 -8.98 -19.65
C LEU A 125 14.50 -9.85 -18.40
N PRO A 126 15.17 -11.01 -18.52
CA PRO A 126 15.87 -11.59 -17.39
C PRO A 126 17.01 -10.68 -16.98
N LEU A 127 17.20 -10.49 -15.68
CA LEU A 127 18.09 -9.50 -15.09
C LEU A 127 19.44 -10.09 -14.65
N ASP A 128 19.62 -11.40 -14.68
CA ASP A 128 20.75 -12.09 -14.05
C ASP A 128 22.12 -11.61 -14.57
N ASP A 129 22.27 -11.46 -15.90
CA ASP A 129 23.50 -10.93 -16.53
C ASP A 129 23.72 -9.44 -16.22
N LEU A 130 22.64 -8.66 -16.13
CA LEU A 130 22.69 -7.22 -15.81
C LEU A 130 23.07 -7.02 -14.33
N LEU A 131 22.49 -7.79 -13.42
CA LEU A 131 22.82 -7.81 -12.00
C LEU A 131 24.29 -8.17 -11.77
N ALA A 132 24.77 -9.22 -12.43
CA ALA A 132 26.16 -9.67 -12.31
C ALA A 132 27.20 -8.66 -12.84
N SER A 133 26.81 -7.76 -13.75
CA SER A 133 27.71 -6.81 -14.41
C SER A 133 27.57 -5.36 -13.93
N HIS A 134 26.36 -4.94 -13.53
CA HIS A 134 26.01 -3.55 -13.20
C HIS A 134 25.15 -3.42 -11.92
N GLY A 135 24.86 -4.52 -11.21
CA GLY A 135 23.96 -4.53 -10.05
C GLY A 135 24.58 -4.94 -8.70
N PRO A 136 25.81 -4.56 -8.31
CA PRO A 136 26.44 -5.02 -7.07
C PRO A 136 25.68 -4.57 -5.80
N ASN A 137 25.22 -3.31 -5.71
CA ASN A 137 24.44 -2.83 -4.56
C ASN A 137 23.07 -3.53 -4.49
N THR A 138 22.50 -3.85 -5.64
CA THR A 138 21.23 -4.57 -5.80
C THR A 138 21.36 -6.01 -5.33
N LEU A 139 22.43 -6.70 -5.72
CA LEU A 139 22.74 -8.06 -5.26
C LEU A 139 22.96 -8.10 -3.75
N GLU A 140 23.71 -7.15 -3.18
CA GLU A 140 23.94 -7.05 -1.74
C GLU A 140 22.63 -6.73 -0.97
N ASN A 141 21.82 -5.80 -1.45
CA ASN A 141 20.60 -5.38 -0.75
C ASN A 141 19.45 -6.38 -0.85
N LYS A 142 19.34 -7.11 -1.97
CA LYS A 142 18.23 -8.03 -2.24
C LYS A 142 18.54 -9.48 -1.90
N GLY A 143 19.78 -9.93 -2.06
CA GLY A 143 20.21 -11.29 -1.71
C GLY A 143 19.24 -12.37 -2.19
N ASP A 144 18.81 -13.24 -1.28
CA ASP A 144 17.88 -14.34 -1.57
C ASP A 144 16.45 -13.90 -1.92
N TYR A 145 16.03 -12.66 -1.63
CA TYR A 145 14.69 -12.17 -2.01
C TYR A 145 14.50 -12.08 -3.54
N LEU A 146 15.60 -12.09 -4.32
CA LEU A 146 15.56 -12.23 -5.78
C LEU A 146 14.98 -13.60 -6.22
N LYS A 147 14.96 -14.61 -5.35
CA LYS A 147 14.38 -15.95 -5.57
C LYS A 147 12.86 -16.01 -5.26
N GLY A 148 12.22 -14.86 -5.08
CA GLY A 148 10.77 -14.72 -4.90
C GLY A 148 9.95 -14.99 -6.18
N PRO A 149 8.70 -14.51 -6.28
CA PRO A 149 7.82 -14.76 -7.42
C PRO A 149 8.33 -14.28 -8.79
N ALA A 150 9.34 -13.41 -8.82
CA ALA A 150 10.01 -13.00 -10.05
C ALA A 150 11.13 -13.93 -10.52
N TYR A 151 11.41 -14.99 -9.77
CA TYR A 151 12.30 -16.06 -10.17
C TYR A 151 11.52 -17.14 -10.93
N ILE A 152 11.56 -17.05 -12.26
CA ILE A 152 10.75 -17.88 -13.16
C ILE A 152 11.70 -18.66 -14.08
N ASP A 153 11.51 -19.97 -14.18
CA ASP A 153 12.32 -20.91 -14.98
C ASP A 153 13.85 -20.74 -14.82
N GLY A 154 14.27 -20.46 -13.58
CA GLY A 154 15.67 -20.34 -13.21
C GLY A 154 16.30 -18.96 -13.41
N LYS A 155 15.50 -17.92 -13.73
CA LYS A 155 15.97 -16.56 -14.01
C LYS A 155 15.18 -15.50 -13.24
N THR A 156 15.83 -14.39 -12.94
CA THR A 156 15.23 -13.28 -12.20
C THR A 156 14.67 -12.23 -13.16
N TYR A 157 13.36 -11.99 -13.18
CA TYR A 157 12.71 -11.06 -14.13
C TYR A 157 12.35 -9.68 -13.55
N GLY A 158 12.50 -9.49 -12.25
CA GLY A 158 12.14 -8.23 -11.58
C GLY A 158 12.76 -8.11 -10.19
N LEU A 159 13.02 -6.87 -9.77
CA LEU A 159 13.51 -6.56 -8.43
C LEU A 159 12.30 -6.42 -7.48
N PRO A 160 12.24 -7.17 -6.36
CA PRO A 160 11.08 -7.14 -5.46
C PRO A 160 10.97 -5.79 -4.75
N ASP A 161 9.75 -5.28 -4.70
CA ASP A 161 9.35 -3.96 -4.19
C ASP A 161 8.67 -4.09 -2.82
N GLY A 162 9.27 -4.85 -1.91
CA GLY A 162 8.65 -5.28 -0.65
C GLY A 162 8.84 -4.33 0.53
N TRP A 163 7.95 -3.34 0.72
CA TRP A 163 7.79 -2.71 2.04
C TRP A 163 6.89 -3.57 2.94
N PHE A 164 7.46 -4.34 3.87
CA PHE A 164 6.68 -4.97 4.93
C PHE A 164 7.37 -4.83 6.29
N ALA A 165 6.91 -3.85 7.07
CA ALA A 165 7.34 -3.63 8.44
C ALA A 165 6.71 -4.60 9.47
N GLY A 166 5.83 -5.51 9.00
CA GLY A 166 4.85 -6.16 9.85
C GLY A 166 3.69 -5.23 10.22
N ASN A 167 2.61 -5.79 10.76
CA ASN A 167 1.54 -5.01 11.39
C ASN A 167 1.70 -5.05 12.91
N ALA A 168 1.19 -4.04 13.61
CA ALA A 168 1.18 -3.99 15.07
C ALA A 168 -0.06 -3.24 15.58
N LEU A 169 -0.63 -3.70 16.70
CA LEU A 169 -1.78 -3.09 17.34
C LEU A 169 -1.31 -1.96 18.24
N ALA A 170 -1.53 -0.71 17.82
CA ALA A 170 -1.29 0.46 18.64
C ALA A 170 -2.47 0.73 19.57
N LEU A 171 -2.19 1.10 20.82
CA LEU A 171 -3.14 1.68 21.77
C LEU A 171 -2.63 3.03 22.27
N ARG A 172 -3.56 3.95 22.56
CA ARG A 172 -3.31 5.22 23.27
C ARG A 172 -2.82 4.95 24.69
N LYS A 173 -1.50 5.06 24.90
CA LYS A 173 -0.86 4.83 26.20
C LYS A 173 -1.24 5.92 27.19
N ASP A 174 -1.31 7.16 26.74
CA ASP A 174 -1.78 8.31 27.52
C ASP A 174 -3.21 8.11 28.04
N TRP A 175 -4.07 7.45 27.28
CA TRP A 175 -5.43 7.08 27.71
C TRP A 175 -5.40 5.96 28.76
N LEU A 176 -4.57 4.93 28.58
CA LEU A 176 -4.37 3.87 29.58
C LEU A 176 -3.89 4.47 30.92
N ASP A 177 -2.84 5.29 30.88
CA ASP A 177 -2.25 5.93 32.06
C ASP A 177 -3.26 6.82 32.80
N LYS A 178 -4.05 7.62 32.06
CA LYS A 178 -5.07 8.51 32.62
C LYS A 178 -6.20 7.75 33.32
N LEU A 179 -6.63 6.63 32.74
CA LEU A 179 -7.68 5.77 33.29
C LEU A 179 -7.15 4.77 34.35
N GLY A 180 -5.83 4.66 34.51
CA GLY A 180 -5.19 3.71 35.44
C GLY A 180 -5.29 2.26 34.97
N LEU A 181 -5.30 2.03 33.65
CA LEU A 181 -5.44 0.72 33.02
C LEU A 181 -4.08 0.13 32.65
N GLU A 182 -3.96 -1.20 32.69
CA GLU A 182 -2.80 -1.92 32.18
C GLU A 182 -2.90 -2.18 30.68
N VAL A 183 -1.77 -2.45 30.02
CA VAL A 183 -1.74 -2.81 28.60
C VAL A 183 -2.38 -4.19 28.40
N PRO A 184 -3.44 -4.33 27.58
CA PRO A 184 -4.15 -5.59 27.45
C PRO A 184 -3.35 -6.61 26.63
N THR A 185 -3.44 -7.88 27.02
CA THR A 185 -2.79 -9.02 26.35
C THR A 185 -3.74 -10.19 26.09
N THR A 186 -5.02 -10.07 26.49
CA THR A 186 -6.07 -11.08 26.32
C THR A 186 -7.35 -10.44 25.79
N LEU A 187 -8.21 -11.18 25.09
CA LEU A 187 -9.47 -10.67 24.54
C LEU A 187 -10.38 -9.99 25.59
N ASP A 188 -10.51 -10.56 26.80
CA ASP A 188 -11.33 -9.98 27.87
C ASP A 188 -10.78 -8.62 28.33
N ALA A 189 -9.51 -8.57 28.73
CA ALA A 189 -8.83 -7.33 29.11
C ALA A 189 -8.82 -6.28 27.98
N TYR A 190 -8.71 -6.71 26.73
CA TYR A 190 -8.79 -5.82 25.57
C TYR A 190 -10.20 -5.24 25.43
N THR A 191 -11.25 -6.06 25.54
CA THR A 191 -12.65 -5.60 25.54
C THR A 191 -12.90 -4.60 26.67
N ASP A 192 -12.38 -4.87 27.88
CA ASP A 192 -12.49 -3.97 29.03
C ASP A 192 -11.81 -2.62 28.79
N VAL A 193 -10.61 -2.62 28.17
CA VAL A 193 -9.89 -1.40 27.78
C VAL A 193 -10.64 -0.62 26.70
N LEU A 194 -11.12 -1.27 25.64
CA LEU A 194 -11.91 -0.62 24.58
C LEU A 194 -13.21 -0.01 25.17
N ARG A 195 -13.83 -0.70 26.12
CA ARG A 195 -15.02 -0.23 26.83
C ARG A 195 -14.74 1.00 27.68
N ALA A 196 -13.64 1.01 28.41
CA ALA A 196 -13.23 2.16 29.21
C ALA A 196 -12.88 3.37 28.32
N PHE A 197 -12.19 3.13 27.19
CA PHE A 197 -11.93 4.18 26.19
C PHE A 197 -13.21 4.82 25.65
N VAL A 198 -14.30 4.07 25.43
CA VAL A 198 -15.58 4.64 25.00
C VAL A 198 -16.34 5.32 26.15
N ARG A 199 -16.22 4.86 27.40
CA ARG A 199 -17.16 5.23 28.48
C ARG A 199 -16.63 6.22 29.50
N ASP A 200 -15.31 6.29 29.69
CA ASP A 200 -14.70 6.94 30.85
C ASP A 200 -13.94 8.24 30.52
N ASP A 201 -14.27 8.88 29.39
CA ASP A 201 -13.75 10.19 28.95
C ASP A 201 -12.21 10.27 28.90
N PRO A 202 -11.53 9.42 28.11
CA PRO A 202 -10.08 9.38 28.06
C PRO A 202 -9.46 10.62 27.41
N ASN A 203 -10.16 11.32 26.50
CA ASN A 203 -9.69 12.61 25.96
C ASN A 203 -9.93 13.78 26.93
N GLY A 204 -10.89 13.69 27.86
CA GLY A 204 -11.10 14.65 28.95
C GLY A 204 -11.95 15.86 28.57
N ASN A 205 -12.76 15.74 27.50
CA ASN A 205 -13.59 16.83 27.02
C ASN A 205 -14.99 16.85 27.66
N GLY A 206 -15.34 15.85 28.47
CA GLY A 206 -16.65 15.70 29.12
C GLY A 206 -17.79 15.25 28.19
N VAL A 207 -17.45 14.74 27.00
CA VAL A 207 -18.37 14.24 25.97
C VAL A 207 -18.01 12.78 25.66
N ASN A 208 -19.02 11.95 25.44
CA ASN A 208 -18.81 10.61 24.92
C ASN A 208 -18.70 10.68 23.38
N ASP A 209 -17.50 11.01 22.89
CA ASP A 209 -17.17 11.12 21.45
C ASP A 209 -15.97 10.28 21.03
N THR A 210 -15.52 9.39 21.90
CA THR A 210 -14.36 8.50 21.71
C THR A 210 -14.79 7.08 21.33
N ILE A 211 -13.99 6.46 20.48
CA ILE A 211 -14.20 5.13 19.92
C ILE A 211 -13.09 4.22 20.44
N GLY A 212 -13.45 3.01 20.87
CA GLY A 212 -12.46 2.03 21.35
C GLY A 212 -11.50 1.63 20.25
N LEU A 213 -12.04 1.04 19.17
CA LEU A 213 -11.29 0.42 18.08
C LEU A 213 -11.69 1.01 16.72
N GLY A 214 -10.72 1.64 16.05
CA GLY A 214 -10.84 2.01 14.63
C GLY A 214 -10.43 0.85 13.73
N VAL A 215 -11.21 0.62 12.69
CA VAL A 215 -11.03 -0.44 11.68
C VAL A 215 -11.63 0.01 10.36
N ALA A 216 -11.15 -0.55 9.25
CA ALA A 216 -11.65 -0.27 7.90
C ALA A 216 -11.81 -1.58 7.12
N ILE A 217 -12.98 -1.83 6.53
CA ILE A 217 -13.25 -3.09 5.80
C ILE A 217 -12.40 -3.25 4.53
N GLU A 218 -11.95 -2.12 3.97
CA GLU A 218 -11.19 -1.98 2.73
C GLU A 218 -9.95 -2.89 2.69
N VAL A 219 -9.19 -2.92 3.80
CA VAL A 219 -7.94 -3.67 3.93
C VAL A 219 -7.97 -4.66 5.10
N ASN A 220 -7.33 -5.80 4.90
CA ASN A 220 -7.24 -6.85 5.92
C ASN A 220 -6.48 -6.40 7.18
N GLN A 221 -5.41 -5.61 7.04
CA GLN A 221 -4.49 -5.35 8.16
C GLN A 221 -5.14 -4.76 9.41
N THR A 222 -6.26 -4.03 9.28
CA THR A 222 -6.91 -3.41 10.46
C THR A 222 -7.59 -4.43 11.37
N TRP A 223 -7.87 -5.63 10.89
CA TRP A 223 -8.56 -6.71 11.61
C TRP A 223 -7.62 -7.84 12.05
N GLU A 224 -6.34 -7.80 11.68
CA GLU A 224 -5.41 -8.93 11.78
C GLU A 224 -5.32 -9.50 13.21
N HIS A 225 -5.17 -8.62 14.21
CA HIS A 225 -5.07 -9.01 15.62
C HIS A 225 -6.32 -9.72 16.15
N LEU A 226 -7.50 -9.40 15.60
CA LEU A 226 -8.78 -10.00 15.99
C LEU A 226 -8.93 -11.41 15.42
N PHE A 227 -8.36 -11.69 14.25
CA PHE A 227 -8.33 -13.04 13.66
C PHE A 227 -7.18 -13.87 14.23
N ALA A 228 -6.00 -13.26 14.42
CA ALA A 228 -4.82 -13.90 15.01
C ALA A 228 -5.12 -14.50 16.40
N ALA A 229 -5.89 -13.78 17.24
CA ALA A 229 -6.30 -14.25 18.56
C ALA A 229 -7.12 -15.56 18.54
N PHE A 230 -7.67 -15.95 17.39
CA PHE A 230 -8.41 -17.21 17.18
C PHE A 230 -7.64 -18.18 16.26
N GLY A 231 -6.33 -17.97 16.05
CA GLY A 231 -5.49 -18.83 15.22
C GLY A 231 -5.76 -18.71 13.72
N VAL A 232 -6.27 -17.57 13.26
CA VAL A 232 -6.63 -17.35 11.85
C VAL A 232 -5.65 -16.36 11.20
N PRO A 233 -4.80 -16.80 10.26
CA PRO A 233 -3.87 -15.93 9.56
C PRO A 233 -4.57 -15.18 8.42
N GLN A 234 -5.17 -14.03 8.75
CA GLN A 234 -5.99 -13.25 7.83
C GLN A 234 -5.27 -12.94 6.50
N GLY A 235 -5.90 -13.28 5.38
CA GLY A 235 -5.34 -13.07 4.05
C GLY A 235 -4.31 -14.11 3.61
N ARG A 236 -3.97 -15.09 4.46
CA ARG A 236 -3.12 -16.24 4.14
C ARG A 236 -3.93 -17.53 4.18
N GLN A 237 -3.23 -18.65 4.34
CA GLN A 237 -3.79 -19.99 4.30
C GLN A 237 -3.38 -20.76 5.55
N VAL A 238 -4.15 -21.80 5.85
CA VAL A 238 -3.81 -22.81 6.85
C VAL A 238 -3.74 -24.17 6.16
N GLU A 239 -2.75 -24.98 6.51
CA GLU A 239 -2.72 -26.39 6.09
C GLU A 239 -3.58 -27.21 7.06
N ILE A 240 -4.54 -27.97 6.53
CA ILE A 240 -5.39 -28.88 7.30
C ILE A 240 -5.45 -30.21 6.56
N ASP A 241 -5.00 -31.29 7.22
CA ASP A 241 -5.00 -32.66 6.67
C ASP A 241 -4.34 -32.78 5.28
N GLY A 242 -3.30 -31.97 5.00
CA GLY A 242 -2.59 -31.93 3.72
C GLY A 242 -3.31 -31.13 2.62
N GLN A 243 -4.35 -30.38 2.96
CA GLN A 243 -5.02 -29.43 2.06
C GLN A 243 -4.73 -27.99 2.47
N LEU A 244 -4.55 -27.11 1.48
CA LEU A 244 -4.33 -25.69 1.71
C LEU A 244 -5.66 -24.93 1.70
N ILE A 245 -6.08 -24.48 2.89
CA ILE A 245 -7.41 -23.91 3.14
C ILE A 245 -7.31 -22.38 3.28
N PRO A 246 -8.15 -21.59 2.56
CA PRO A 246 -8.26 -20.15 2.77
C PRO A 246 -8.57 -19.79 4.23
N TRP A 247 -7.91 -18.78 4.80
CA TRP A 247 -8.11 -18.31 6.18
C TRP A 247 -9.58 -18.11 6.60
N MET A 248 -10.42 -17.66 5.67
CA MET A 248 -11.87 -17.45 5.81
C MET A 248 -12.69 -18.74 6.00
N LEU A 249 -12.09 -19.90 5.72
CA LEU A 249 -12.62 -21.24 5.98
C LEU A 249 -11.91 -21.93 7.16
N ALA A 250 -10.91 -21.29 7.79
CA ALA A 250 -10.17 -21.83 8.92
C ALA A 250 -11.08 -21.97 10.17
N PRO A 251 -10.82 -22.95 11.07
CA PRO A 251 -11.72 -23.27 12.18
C PRO A 251 -12.13 -22.08 13.07
N GLY A 252 -11.19 -21.20 13.41
CA GLY A 252 -11.44 -20.06 14.31
C GLY A 252 -12.13 -18.85 13.66
N TYR A 253 -12.36 -18.84 12.34
CA TYR A 253 -12.81 -17.63 11.63
C TYR A 253 -14.19 -17.16 12.10
N LEU A 254 -15.15 -18.08 12.31
CA LEU A 254 -16.47 -17.70 12.79
C LEU A 254 -16.45 -17.20 14.24
N ASP A 255 -15.57 -17.72 15.09
CA ASP A 255 -15.49 -17.28 16.49
C ASP A 255 -14.85 -15.88 16.61
N ALA A 256 -13.86 -15.57 15.76
CA ALA A 256 -13.38 -14.21 15.59
C ALA A 256 -14.51 -13.26 15.12
N VAL A 257 -15.31 -13.67 14.12
CA VAL A 257 -16.46 -12.88 13.63
C VAL A 257 -17.55 -12.69 14.70
N LYS A 258 -17.82 -13.70 15.53
CA LYS A 258 -18.72 -13.60 16.69
C LYS A 258 -18.20 -12.61 17.74
N TYR A 259 -16.89 -12.61 18.01
CA TYR A 259 -16.26 -11.64 18.91
C TYR A 259 -16.36 -10.21 18.35
N MET A 260 -16.03 -10.00 17.07
CA MET A 260 -16.16 -8.69 16.39
C MET A 260 -17.62 -8.18 16.37
N ASN A 261 -18.60 -9.06 16.13
CA ASN A 261 -20.02 -8.75 16.25
C ASN A 261 -20.38 -8.25 17.67
N GLY A 262 -19.86 -8.91 18.71
CA GLY A 262 -20.01 -8.47 20.10
C GLY A 262 -19.44 -7.07 20.36
N LEU A 263 -18.21 -6.80 19.90
CA LEU A 263 -17.59 -5.47 20.01
C LEU A 263 -18.40 -4.38 19.29
N TYR A 264 -18.94 -4.69 18.10
CA TYR A 264 -19.76 -3.76 17.33
C TYR A 264 -21.09 -3.43 18.03
N HIS A 265 -21.82 -4.45 18.50
CA HIS A 265 -23.10 -4.23 19.22
C HIS A 265 -22.93 -3.62 20.61
N GLU A 266 -21.75 -3.73 21.23
CA GLU A 266 -21.42 -2.96 22.45
C GLU A 266 -21.02 -1.49 22.15
N GLY A 267 -20.82 -1.13 20.87
CA GLY A 267 -20.45 0.22 20.42
C GLY A 267 -18.95 0.51 20.55
N LEU A 268 -18.11 -0.52 20.55
CA LEU A 268 -16.66 -0.41 20.74
C LEU A 268 -15.88 -0.26 19.43
N ILE A 269 -16.47 -0.65 18.30
CA ILE A 269 -15.93 -0.49 16.94
C ILE A 269 -16.48 0.79 16.31
N ASP A 270 -15.64 1.50 15.55
CA ASP A 270 -16.02 2.64 14.72
C ASP A 270 -17.24 2.30 13.83
N PRO A 271 -18.40 2.97 13.99
CA PRO A 271 -19.60 2.65 13.22
C PRO A 271 -19.44 2.91 11.72
N GLU A 272 -18.43 3.68 11.30
CA GLU A 272 -18.13 3.97 9.89
C GLU A 272 -17.24 2.91 9.21
N PHE A 273 -16.83 1.83 9.92
CA PHE A 273 -15.83 0.86 9.45
C PHE A 273 -16.06 0.29 8.03
N ALA A 274 -17.32 0.20 7.61
CA ALA A 274 -17.72 -0.36 6.32
C ALA A 274 -17.52 0.61 5.15
N THR A 275 -17.32 1.91 5.42
CA THR A 275 -17.29 2.99 4.42
C THR A 275 -16.14 3.98 4.58
N VAL A 276 -15.51 4.04 5.76
CA VAL A 276 -14.38 4.94 6.02
C VAL A 276 -13.13 4.48 5.25
N PRO A 277 -12.48 5.36 4.46
CA PRO A 277 -11.20 5.03 3.83
C PRO A 277 -10.14 4.73 4.89
N THR A 278 -9.29 3.74 4.64
CA THR A 278 -8.32 3.21 5.63
C THR A 278 -7.46 4.31 6.27
N LEU A 279 -6.93 5.24 5.48
CA LEU A 279 -6.10 6.33 6.00
C LEU A 279 -6.88 7.34 6.85
N GLN A 280 -8.16 7.59 6.52
CA GLN A 280 -9.03 8.47 7.33
C GLN A 280 -9.43 7.79 8.65
N SER A 281 -9.65 6.48 8.62
CA SER A 281 -9.89 5.68 9.83
C SER A 281 -8.67 5.70 10.75
N PHE A 282 -7.46 5.54 10.17
CA PHE A 282 -6.21 5.62 10.92
C PHE A 282 -5.95 7.03 11.47
N GLU A 283 -6.26 8.10 10.71
CA GLU A 283 -6.17 9.50 11.13
C GLU A 283 -6.91 9.78 12.47
N LYS A 284 -7.99 9.05 12.76
CA LYS A 284 -8.75 9.16 14.03
C LYS A 284 -7.92 8.84 15.29
N LEU A 285 -6.85 8.04 15.18
CA LEU A 285 -5.97 7.67 16.30
C LEU A 285 -5.11 8.85 16.79
N TRP A 286 -4.63 9.69 15.85
CA TRP A 286 -3.80 10.88 16.13
C TRP A 286 -4.62 12.16 16.40
N ASN A 287 -5.91 12.13 16.07
CA ASN A 287 -6.86 13.21 16.31
C ASN A 287 -7.68 13.02 17.60
N GLY A 288 -7.34 12.03 18.44
CA GLY A 288 -7.96 11.84 19.75
C GLY A 288 -9.38 11.28 19.72
N THR A 289 -9.77 10.63 18.62
CA THR A 289 -11.11 10.04 18.45
C THR A 289 -11.10 8.52 18.62
N VAL A 290 -10.01 7.83 18.27
CA VAL A 290 -9.88 6.37 18.38
C VAL A 290 -8.78 5.99 19.39
N GLY A 291 -9.06 5.01 20.26
CA GLY A 291 -8.14 4.55 21.30
C GLY A 291 -7.19 3.43 20.88
N ALA A 292 -7.58 2.59 19.92
CA ALA A 292 -6.77 1.46 19.42
C ALA A 292 -6.93 1.26 17.90
N TYR A 293 -5.85 0.87 17.22
CA TYR A 293 -5.84 0.65 15.78
C TYR A 293 -4.70 -0.30 15.37
N ASN A 294 -4.96 -1.27 14.49
CA ASN A 294 -3.92 -2.15 13.94
C ASN A 294 -3.51 -1.67 12.54
N PHE A 295 -2.23 -1.38 12.35
CA PHE A 295 -1.68 -0.93 11.07
C PHE A 295 -0.23 -1.40 10.93
N ALA A 296 0.47 -0.99 9.86
CA ALA A 296 1.89 -1.23 9.72
C ALA A 296 2.67 -0.73 10.96
N ALA A 297 3.61 -1.54 11.46
CA ALA A 297 4.28 -1.33 12.75
C ALA A 297 5.14 -0.04 12.82
N ASP A 298 5.49 0.51 11.67
CA ASP A 298 6.12 1.82 11.50
C ASP A 298 5.10 2.97 11.39
N GLY A 299 3.87 2.70 10.97
CA GLY A 299 2.88 3.69 10.58
C GLY A 299 2.52 4.68 11.68
N THR A 300 2.20 4.19 12.88
CA THR A 300 1.65 5.03 13.96
C THR A 300 2.63 6.09 14.45
N THR A 301 3.93 5.76 14.45
CA THR A 301 5.01 6.59 14.98
C THR A 301 5.79 7.31 13.90
N GLN A 302 5.81 6.82 12.67
CA GLN A 302 6.63 7.37 11.59
C GLN A 302 5.87 8.17 10.53
N ASN A 303 4.55 8.00 10.32
CA ASN A 303 3.84 8.52 9.14
C ASN A 303 3.85 10.06 9.01
N TRP A 304 4.97 10.56 8.49
CA TRP A 304 5.17 11.86 7.87
C TRP A 304 5.04 13.01 8.88
N LEU A 305 6.10 13.13 9.70
CA LEU A 305 6.47 14.26 10.57
C LEU A 305 5.53 15.48 10.46
N SER A 306 4.64 15.62 11.45
CA SER A 306 3.69 16.73 11.73
C SER A 306 2.19 16.36 11.79
N ARG A 307 1.78 15.09 11.61
CA ARG A 307 0.36 14.68 11.70
C ARG A 307 -0.33 14.77 13.08
N TYR A 308 0.42 14.96 14.16
CA TYR A 308 -0.16 15.12 15.50
C TYR A 308 -0.84 16.49 15.63
N VAL A 309 -2.16 16.51 15.78
CA VAL A 309 -2.93 17.76 16.01
C VAL A 309 -3.15 18.09 17.49
N GLU A 310 -2.94 17.10 18.37
CA GLU A 310 -3.01 17.23 19.82
C GLU A 310 -1.70 17.78 20.42
N GLU A 311 -1.81 18.63 21.43
CA GLU A 311 -0.70 19.09 22.28
C GLU A 311 -1.08 18.92 23.77
N PRO A 312 -0.33 18.13 24.57
CA PRO A 312 0.86 17.37 24.18
C PRO A 312 0.55 16.26 23.17
N LYS A 313 1.55 15.87 22.40
CA LYS A 313 1.43 14.78 21.42
C LYS A 313 1.05 13.47 22.12
N PRO A 314 0.18 12.64 21.52
CA PRO A 314 -0.24 11.36 22.09
C PRO A 314 0.92 10.38 22.20
N GLU A 315 0.86 9.54 23.24
CA GLU A 315 1.78 8.43 23.44
C GLU A 315 1.12 7.11 23.05
N PHE A 316 1.89 6.20 22.47
CA PHE A 316 1.40 4.88 22.06
C PHE A 316 2.16 3.74 22.70
N VAL A 317 1.49 2.60 22.80
CA VAL A 317 2.09 1.31 23.14
C VAL A 317 1.59 0.26 22.14
N TYR A 318 2.43 -0.72 21.83
CA TYR A 318 2.07 -1.86 21.00
C TYR A 318 1.89 -3.12 21.85
N THR A 319 0.98 -4.01 21.46
CA THR A 319 0.70 -5.26 22.18
C THR A 319 0.20 -6.36 21.25
N VAL A 320 0.31 -7.60 21.71
CA VAL A 320 -0.32 -8.78 21.09
C VAL A 320 -1.50 -9.21 21.95
N ILE A 321 -2.68 -9.34 21.34
CA ILE A 321 -3.87 -9.88 22.00
C ILE A 321 -3.94 -11.38 21.76
N LYS A 322 -3.98 -12.16 22.85
CA LYS A 322 -4.07 -13.62 22.80
C LYS A 322 -5.48 -14.10 23.17
N GLY A 323 -5.95 -15.12 22.46
CA GLY A 323 -7.18 -15.85 22.79
C GLY A 323 -6.97 -16.85 23.92
N PRO A 324 -8.04 -17.56 24.34
CA PRO A 324 -7.99 -18.50 25.47
C PRO A 324 -6.97 -19.63 25.29
N ASP A 325 -6.77 -20.08 24.05
CA ASP A 325 -5.82 -21.14 23.70
C ASP A 325 -4.37 -20.63 23.47
N GLY A 326 -4.11 -19.36 23.80
CA GLY A 326 -2.79 -18.72 23.64
C GLY A 326 -2.46 -18.23 22.22
N GLN A 327 -3.32 -18.55 21.24
CA GLN A 327 -3.25 -18.07 19.86
C GLN A 327 -3.28 -16.53 19.81
N GLY A 328 -2.46 -15.93 18.94
CA GLY A 328 -2.32 -14.49 18.80
C GLY A 328 -0.93 -14.13 18.28
N GLY A 329 -0.82 -12.97 17.64
CA GLY A 329 0.43 -12.50 17.02
C GLY A 329 0.17 -11.82 15.68
N HIS A 330 1.18 -11.86 14.82
CA HIS A 330 1.23 -11.15 13.55
C HIS A 330 1.47 -12.08 12.36
N LEU A 331 1.06 -11.66 11.16
CA LEU A 331 1.43 -12.36 9.94
C LEU A 331 2.94 -12.24 9.70
N ARG A 332 3.66 -13.38 9.71
CA ARG A 332 5.12 -13.41 9.53
C ARG A 332 5.54 -12.67 8.26
N PRO A 333 6.41 -11.64 8.30
CA PRO A 333 6.97 -11.05 7.09
C PRO A 333 7.57 -12.11 6.16
N VAL A 334 7.12 -12.16 4.91
CA VAL A 334 7.69 -13.00 3.84
C VAL A 334 8.37 -12.05 2.88
N LEU A 335 9.65 -11.80 3.12
CA LEU A 335 10.42 -10.76 2.44
C LEU A 335 10.78 -11.18 1.00
N GLU A 336 10.70 -12.47 0.72
CA GLU A 336 10.80 -13.09 -0.60
C GLU A 336 9.54 -12.83 -1.44
N ASP A 337 8.36 -12.67 -0.83
CA ASP A 337 7.13 -12.39 -1.58
C ASP A 337 6.88 -10.89 -1.71
N SER A 338 6.69 -10.44 -2.94
CA SER A 338 6.42 -9.04 -3.25
C SER A 338 5.20 -8.94 -4.16
N SER A 339 4.30 -8.02 -3.82
CA SER A 339 3.11 -7.73 -4.61
C SER A 339 3.42 -6.94 -5.89
N SER A 340 4.56 -6.26 -5.94
CA SER A 340 5.07 -5.50 -7.08
C SER A 340 6.56 -5.77 -7.36
N PHE A 341 6.97 -5.58 -8.61
CA PHE A 341 8.35 -5.75 -9.04
C PHE A 341 8.76 -4.61 -9.96
N THR A 342 9.95 -4.04 -9.77
CA THR A 342 10.57 -3.13 -10.73
C THR A 342 11.28 -3.96 -11.80
N VAL A 343 10.94 -3.74 -13.07
CA VAL A 343 11.37 -4.56 -14.22
C VAL A 343 12.04 -3.70 -15.29
N ILE A 344 12.87 -4.33 -16.13
CA ILE A 344 13.46 -3.71 -17.33
C ILE A 344 12.81 -4.28 -18.58
N SER A 345 12.42 -3.39 -19.50
CA SER A 345 11.80 -3.72 -20.80
C SER A 345 12.74 -4.49 -21.73
N SER A 346 12.21 -5.48 -22.45
CA SER A 346 12.92 -6.16 -23.55
C SER A 346 13.19 -5.25 -24.76
N LYS A 347 12.57 -4.07 -24.79
CA LYS A 347 12.78 -3.01 -25.78
C LYS A 347 13.70 -1.90 -25.27
N ALA A 348 14.25 -2.03 -24.06
CA ALA A 348 15.14 -1.02 -23.51
C ALA A 348 16.38 -0.86 -24.40
N LYS A 349 16.73 0.39 -24.74
CA LYS A 349 17.87 0.64 -25.66
C LYS A 349 19.23 0.47 -25.00
N HIS A 350 19.26 0.70 -23.69
CA HIS A 350 20.47 0.73 -22.86
C HIS A 350 20.18 -0.01 -21.54
N PRO A 351 19.93 -1.33 -21.56
CA PRO A 351 19.54 -2.10 -20.37
C PRO A 351 20.62 -2.08 -19.28
N GLU A 352 21.90 -1.93 -19.66
CA GLU A 352 23.02 -1.74 -18.73
C GLU A 352 22.91 -0.41 -17.97
N ALA A 353 22.58 0.69 -18.67
CA ALA A 353 22.34 1.99 -18.05
C ALA A 353 21.08 1.98 -17.18
N ALA A 354 20.05 1.21 -17.57
CA ALA A 354 18.85 1.01 -16.77
C ALA A 354 19.17 0.28 -15.46
N MET A 355 19.99 -0.78 -15.50
CA MET A 355 20.45 -1.46 -14.29
C MET A 355 21.36 -0.58 -13.43
N GLN A 356 22.31 0.15 -14.04
CA GLN A 356 23.18 1.10 -13.33
C GLN A 356 22.38 2.18 -12.58
N LEU A 357 21.29 2.68 -13.17
CA LEU A 357 20.37 3.60 -12.49
C LEU A 357 19.68 2.94 -11.29
N LEU A 358 19.15 1.72 -11.46
CA LEU A 358 18.51 0.98 -10.36
C LEU A 358 19.49 0.67 -9.22
N ASP A 359 20.72 0.30 -9.56
CA ASP A 359 21.77 -0.03 -8.60
C ASP A 359 22.23 1.19 -7.79
N TYR A 360 22.42 2.33 -8.46
CA TYR A 360 22.67 3.60 -7.79
C TYR A 360 21.51 3.98 -6.86
N LEU A 361 20.25 3.90 -7.33
CA LEU A 361 19.08 4.24 -6.51
C LEU A 361 18.90 3.31 -5.30
N ILE A 362 19.41 2.07 -5.38
CA ILE A 362 19.49 1.15 -4.24
C ILE A 362 20.65 1.48 -3.30
N SER A 363 21.76 2.13 -3.70
CA SER A 363 22.92 2.40 -2.82
C SER A 363 22.54 3.25 -1.60
N ASP A 364 23.39 3.29 -0.55
CA ASP A 364 23.11 4.13 0.61
C ASP A 364 23.04 5.63 0.24
N GLU A 365 23.88 6.07 -0.69
CA GLU A 365 23.90 7.44 -1.23
C GLU A 365 22.64 7.74 -2.05
N GLY A 366 22.29 6.87 -3.02
CA GLY A 366 21.11 7.06 -3.85
C GLY A 366 19.80 6.94 -3.08
N TYR A 367 19.73 6.03 -2.11
CA TYR A 367 18.58 5.93 -1.21
C TYR A 367 18.47 7.15 -0.30
N THR A 368 19.58 7.61 0.31
CA THR A 368 19.59 8.83 1.12
C THR A 368 19.14 10.04 0.30
N LEU A 369 19.66 10.20 -0.92
CA LEU A 369 19.25 11.25 -1.85
C LEU A 369 17.76 11.19 -2.20
N THR A 370 17.24 10.00 -2.52
CA THR A 370 15.82 9.85 -2.91
C THR A 370 14.83 9.89 -1.74
N TRP A 371 15.31 9.65 -0.51
CA TRP A 371 14.50 9.68 0.71
C TRP A 371 14.57 11.05 1.39
N ALA A 372 15.76 11.54 1.73
CA ALA A 372 15.99 12.81 2.46
C ALA A 372 16.36 14.01 1.57
N GLY A 373 16.45 13.86 0.24
CA GLY A 373 16.90 14.93 -0.66
C GLY A 373 18.40 15.20 -0.57
N LEU A 374 18.84 16.36 -1.06
CA LEU A 374 20.24 16.81 -0.98
C LEU A 374 20.69 17.12 0.45
N GLU A 375 21.88 16.66 0.81
CA GLU A 375 22.65 17.11 1.98
C GLU A 375 22.97 18.62 1.88
N ASP A 376 23.14 19.28 3.03
CA ASP A 376 23.32 20.73 3.24
C ASP A 376 22.17 21.64 2.71
N VAL A 377 21.15 21.06 2.05
CA VAL A 377 19.93 21.74 1.61
C VAL A 377 18.72 21.28 2.41
N HIS A 378 18.47 19.97 2.48
CA HIS A 378 17.29 19.38 3.12
C HIS A 378 17.60 18.72 4.45
N HIS A 379 18.79 18.14 4.57
CA HIS A 379 19.29 17.49 5.78
C HIS A 379 20.80 17.71 5.93
N ARG A 380 21.35 17.38 7.09
CA ARG A 380 22.79 17.34 7.35
C ARG A 380 23.11 16.32 8.43
N TRP A 381 24.39 15.97 8.54
CA TRP A 381 24.93 15.27 9.70
C TRP A 381 25.65 16.26 10.61
N ASN A 382 25.36 16.23 11.91
CA ASN A 382 26.02 17.10 12.89
C ASN A 382 27.39 16.52 13.32
N ALA A 383 28.11 17.26 14.18
CA ALA A 383 29.48 16.90 14.58
C ALA A 383 29.58 15.56 15.33
N ASP A 384 28.48 15.07 15.91
CA ASP A 384 28.40 13.78 16.60
C ASP A 384 27.91 12.65 15.67
N GLY A 385 27.68 12.94 14.39
CA GLY A 385 27.16 11.98 13.40
C GLY A 385 25.65 11.74 13.50
N ALA A 386 24.90 12.62 14.16
CA ALA A 386 23.44 12.53 14.17
C ALA A 386 22.82 13.29 12.99
N PHE A 387 21.80 12.69 12.38
CA PHE A 387 21.05 13.25 11.27
C PHE A 387 20.10 14.37 11.74
N GLU A 388 20.09 15.49 11.03
CA GLU A 388 19.23 16.64 11.29
C GLU A 388 18.52 17.09 10.00
N TRP A 389 17.19 17.23 10.06
CA TRP A 389 16.44 17.96 9.03
C TRP A 389 16.76 19.45 9.09
N ILE A 390 16.89 20.10 7.94
CA ILE A 390 17.08 21.54 7.83
C ILE A 390 15.70 22.18 7.62
N PRO A 391 15.20 23.05 8.52
CA PRO A 391 13.90 23.68 8.32
C PRO A 391 13.82 24.49 7.01
N PRO A 392 12.71 24.42 6.26
CA PRO A 392 11.41 23.85 6.65
C PRO A 392 11.21 22.38 6.28
N TYR A 393 12.27 21.65 5.92
CA TYR A 393 12.19 20.26 5.44
C TYR A 393 12.07 19.22 6.57
N ASP A 394 11.95 19.68 7.82
CA ASP A 394 11.40 18.92 8.94
C ASP A 394 9.89 18.68 8.81
N ASP A 395 9.19 19.46 7.96
CA ASP A 395 7.84 19.15 7.49
C ASP A 395 7.85 18.25 6.24
N ALA A 396 7.09 17.16 6.29
CA ALA A 396 7.07 16.15 5.24
C ALA A 396 6.44 16.63 3.92
N VAL A 397 5.58 17.66 3.93
CA VAL A 397 5.02 18.24 2.70
C VAL A 397 6.07 19.10 2.01
N GLN A 398 6.76 19.97 2.77
CA GLN A 398 7.83 20.82 2.23
C GLN A 398 8.99 20.00 1.66
N LEU A 399 9.41 18.93 2.37
CA LEU A 399 10.45 18.01 1.90
C LEU A 399 10.02 17.29 0.61
N ARG A 400 8.78 16.81 0.53
CA ARG A 400 8.27 16.14 -0.66
C ARG A 400 8.22 17.09 -1.86
N ASP A 401 7.69 18.30 -1.67
CA ASP A 401 7.55 19.28 -2.75
C ASP A 401 8.93 19.75 -3.27
N ALA A 402 9.99 19.62 -2.47
CA ALA A 402 11.39 19.85 -2.86
C ALA A 402 12.10 18.63 -3.53
N GLY A 403 11.47 17.45 -3.56
CA GLY A 403 12.02 16.23 -4.19
C GLY A 403 12.28 15.06 -3.24
N GLY A 404 12.23 15.28 -1.93
CA GLY A 404 12.38 14.23 -0.92
C GLY A 404 11.28 13.17 -1.03
N TYR A 405 11.61 11.93 -0.73
CA TYR A 405 10.80 10.72 -0.95
C TYR A 405 10.30 10.46 -2.38
N MET A 406 10.38 11.41 -3.32
CA MET A 406 9.65 11.35 -4.59
C MET A 406 10.10 10.20 -5.48
N TYR A 407 11.41 9.95 -5.53
CA TYR A 407 12.04 8.99 -6.41
C TYR A 407 12.35 7.64 -5.73
N SER A 408 12.21 7.55 -4.40
CA SER A 408 12.48 6.30 -3.65
C SER A 408 11.48 5.17 -3.97
N THR A 409 10.45 5.45 -4.76
CA THR A 409 9.47 4.50 -5.28
C THR A 409 9.81 3.98 -6.68
N ILE A 410 10.95 4.36 -7.30
CA ILE A 410 11.43 3.72 -8.54
C ILE A 410 11.82 2.28 -8.25
N VAL A 411 12.62 2.08 -7.20
CA VAL A 411 13.08 0.78 -6.71
C VAL A 411 13.27 0.88 -5.20
N TYR A 412 12.81 -0.13 -4.47
CA TYR A 412 12.87 -0.16 -3.02
C TYR A 412 14.26 -0.62 -2.52
N ARG A 413 14.88 0.09 -1.57
CA ARG A 413 16.02 -0.41 -0.76
C ARG A 413 15.49 -1.00 0.54
N ILE A 414 15.95 -2.19 0.90
CA ILE A 414 15.70 -2.79 2.22
C ILE A 414 16.64 -2.12 3.24
N GLY A 415 16.08 -1.54 4.30
CA GLY A 415 16.84 -0.77 5.29
C GLY A 415 17.26 0.61 4.79
N GLY A 416 18.46 1.06 5.19
CA GLY A 416 18.98 2.40 4.90
C GLY A 416 18.49 3.48 5.88
N LEU A 417 18.65 4.74 5.50
CA LEU A 417 18.44 5.91 6.36
C LEU A 417 17.06 5.93 7.06
N ARG A 418 15.98 5.55 6.38
CA ARG A 418 14.63 5.49 6.95
C ARG A 418 14.57 4.65 8.23
N ASP A 419 15.21 3.49 8.20
CA ASP A 419 15.19 2.50 9.28
C ASP A 419 16.21 2.85 10.36
N GLN A 420 17.28 3.58 10.00
CA GLN A 420 18.19 4.20 10.96
C GLN A 420 17.50 5.30 11.79
N LEU A 421 16.48 5.98 11.25
CA LEU A 421 15.76 7.08 11.92
C LEU A 421 14.51 6.66 12.71
N PHE A 422 14.23 5.36 12.84
CA PHE A 422 13.17 4.87 13.73
C PHE A 422 13.44 5.23 15.19
N ASN A 423 12.40 5.66 15.91
CA ASN A 423 12.45 5.73 17.37
C ASN A 423 12.32 4.31 17.99
N ASP A 424 12.67 4.18 19.27
CA ASP A 424 12.70 2.87 19.96
C ASP A 424 11.33 2.17 19.96
N LEU A 425 10.24 2.93 20.04
CA LEU A 425 8.87 2.41 19.98
C LEU A 425 8.56 1.78 18.60
N THR A 426 9.02 2.40 17.51
CA THR A 426 8.94 1.85 16.14
C THR A 426 9.78 0.58 15.99
N ARG A 427 11.00 0.57 16.55
CA ARG A 427 11.90 -0.60 16.49
C ARG A 427 11.30 -1.78 17.24
N GLY A 428 10.78 -1.54 18.46
CA GLY A 428 10.09 -2.55 19.26
C GLY A 428 8.84 -3.10 18.57
N ALA A 429 8.05 -2.24 17.90
CA ALA A 429 6.89 -2.67 17.13
C ALA A 429 7.26 -3.60 15.96
N ARG A 430 8.29 -3.24 15.18
CA ARG A 430 8.79 -4.07 14.08
C ARG A 430 9.39 -5.38 14.59
N GLN A 431 10.08 -5.36 15.73
CA GLN A 431 10.60 -6.57 16.36
C GLN A 431 9.46 -7.50 16.81
N MET A 432 8.44 -6.97 17.52
CA MET A 432 7.24 -7.70 17.91
C MET A 432 6.54 -8.33 16.70
N ALA A 433 6.38 -7.58 15.61
CA ALA A 433 5.75 -8.08 14.38
C ALA A 433 6.58 -9.14 13.61
N MET A 434 7.86 -9.30 13.94
CA MET A 434 8.75 -10.34 13.38
C MET A 434 8.91 -11.54 14.32
N GLU A 435 8.81 -11.36 15.64
CA GLU A 435 9.06 -12.40 16.65
C GLU A 435 7.78 -13.05 17.19
N GLU A 436 6.70 -12.29 17.36
CA GLU A 436 5.40 -12.80 17.83
C GLU A 436 4.46 -13.07 16.66
N THR A 437 4.79 -14.08 15.85
CA THR A 437 4.03 -14.45 14.64
C THR A 437 3.06 -15.61 14.86
N ILE A 438 1.94 -15.61 14.15
CA ILE A 438 1.06 -16.79 14.03
C ILE A 438 1.53 -17.71 12.89
N GLU A 439 1.22 -19.00 13.01
CA GLU A 439 1.52 -19.98 11.96
C GLU A 439 0.62 -19.77 10.73
N ASP A 440 1.22 -19.89 9.54
CA ASP A 440 0.54 -19.88 8.26
C ASP A 440 1.21 -20.83 7.27
N ALA A 441 0.45 -21.28 6.27
CA ALA A 441 0.93 -22.07 5.17
C ALA A 441 1.09 -21.18 3.93
N TYR A 442 2.19 -20.40 3.90
CA TYR A 442 2.41 -19.42 2.84
C TYR A 442 2.53 -20.03 1.45
N LEU A 443 1.84 -19.44 0.46
CA LEU A 443 1.86 -19.86 -0.93
C LEU A 443 2.55 -18.81 -1.81
N PHE A 444 3.64 -19.19 -2.50
CA PHE A 444 4.33 -18.27 -3.41
C PHE A 444 3.62 -18.17 -4.77
N GLY A 445 3.17 -19.29 -5.31
CA GLY A 445 2.45 -19.38 -6.57
C GLY A 445 1.03 -18.83 -6.51
N LEU A 446 0.40 -18.72 -7.67
CA LEU A 446 -0.93 -18.14 -7.82
C LEU A 446 -1.86 -19.15 -8.54
N PRO A 447 -2.89 -19.69 -7.85
CA PRO A 447 -3.90 -20.54 -8.50
C PRO A 447 -4.52 -19.85 -9.73
N ALA A 448 -4.78 -20.62 -10.79
CA ALA A 448 -5.40 -20.07 -12.01
C ALA A 448 -6.77 -19.45 -11.72
N VAL A 449 -7.58 -20.10 -10.87
CA VAL A 449 -8.87 -19.56 -10.43
C VAL A 449 -8.73 -18.26 -9.61
N GLN A 450 -7.59 -18.01 -8.96
CA GLN A 450 -7.32 -16.72 -8.30
C GLN A 450 -7.11 -15.59 -9.33
N GLN A 451 -6.58 -15.90 -10.52
CA GLN A 451 -6.47 -14.93 -11.62
C GLN A 451 -7.85 -14.63 -12.25
N GLU A 452 -8.69 -15.65 -12.41
CA GLU A 452 -10.01 -15.52 -13.04
C GLU A 452 -11.08 -14.92 -12.10
N ARG A 453 -11.03 -15.26 -10.81
CA ARG A 453 -12.11 -15.01 -9.84
C ARG A 453 -11.68 -14.39 -8.53
N GLY A 454 -10.38 -14.14 -8.32
CA GLY A 454 -9.84 -13.68 -7.04
C GLY A 454 -10.52 -12.45 -6.46
N THR A 455 -10.91 -11.49 -7.32
CA THR A 455 -11.69 -10.31 -6.90
C THR A 455 -13.07 -10.68 -6.38
N ILE A 456 -13.82 -11.52 -7.10
CA ILE A 456 -15.17 -11.97 -6.70
C ILE A 456 -15.08 -12.71 -5.36
N LEU A 457 -14.14 -13.66 -5.23
CA LEU A 457 -13.90 -14.44 -4.02
C LEU A 457 -13.52 -13.55 -2.82
N ALA A 458 -12.74 -12.49 -3.03
CA ALA A 458 -12.38 -11.53 -1.98
C ALA A 458 -13.55 -10.60 -1.60
N ASP A 459 -14.33 -10.14 -2.57
CA ASP A 459 -15.48 -9.27 -2.33
C ASP A 459 -16.59 -10.01 -1.58
N MET A 460 -16.83 -11.29 -1.90
CA MET A 460 -17.76 -12.15 -1.13
C MET A 460 -17.39 -12.24 0.36
N GLU A 461 -16.10 -12.33 0.69
CA GLU A 461 -15.63 -12.38 2.08
C GLU A 461 -15.80 -11.04 2.78
N LYS A 462 -15.50 -9.91 2.11
CA LYS A 462 -15.74 -8.56 2.63
C LYS A 462 -17.23 -8.30 2.87
N GLU A 463 -18.10 -8.69 1.94
CA GLU A 463 -19.55 -8.58 2.06
C GLU A 463 -20.06 -9.42 3.25
N PHE A 464 -19.64 -10.69 3.34
CA PHE A 464 -19.99 -11.55 4.47
C PHE A 464 -19.53 -10.96 5.80
N ARG A 465 -18.26 -10.54 5.92
CA ARG A 465 -17.70 -10.00 7.16
C ARG A 465 -18.46 -8.74 7.60
N THR A 466 -18.77 -7.84 6.67
CA THR A 466 -19.56 -6.62 6.96
C THR A 466 -20.96 -6.97 7.46
N LEU A 467 -21.64 -7.90 6.79
CA LEU A 467 -22.98 -8.35 7.18
C LEU A 467 -22.95 -9.06 8.54
N ALA A 468 -21.99 -9.95 8.78
CA ALA A 468 -21.90 -10.74 10.00
C ALA A 468 -21.57 -9.88 11.23
N ILE A 469 -20.66 -8.90 11.11
CA ILE A 469 -20.34 -7.98 12.21
C ILE A 469 -21.55 -7.12 12.61
N THR A 470 -22.36 -6.70 11.64
CA THR A 470 -23.54 -5.83 11.90
C THR A 470 -24.83 -6.60 12.18
N SER A 471 -24.88 -7.90 11.90
CA SER A 471 -26.07 -8.74 12.04
C SER A 471 -26.51 -8.95 13.50
N THR A 472 -27.82 -9.00 13.72
CA THR A 472 -28.45 -9.48 14.97
C THR A 472 -29.12 -10.86 14.80
N GLY A 473 -28.87 -11.51 13.66
CA GLY A 473 -29.42 -12.82 13.30
C GLY A 473 -28.47 -13.98 13.60
N ASP A 474 -28.79 -15.14 13.03
CA ASP A 474 -28.02 -16.39 13.19
C ASP A 474 -26.70 -16.33 12.38
N LEU A 475 -25.59 -16.09 13.07
CA LEU A 475 -24.25 -15.99 12.47
C LEU A 475 -23.73 -17.34 11.96
N ASP A 476 -24.10 -18.45 12.59
CA ASP A 476 -23.73 -19.81 12.15
C ASP A 476 -24.43 -20.15 10.82
N ALA A 477 -25.72 -19.79 10.69
CA ALA A 477 -26.46 -19.95 9.43
C ALA A 477 -25.92 -19.02 8.31
N LEU A 478 -25.60 -17.76 8.63
CA LEU A 478 -24.98 -16.83 7.66
C LEU A 478 -23.62 -17.36 7.18
N TYR A 479 -22.79 -17.88 8.08
CA TYR A 479 -21.49 -18.43 7.72
C TYR A 479 -21.61 -19.73 6.90
N ALA A 480 -22.57 -20.59 7.21
CA ALA A 480 -22.83 -21.80 6.43
C ALA A 480 -23.25 -21.47 4.99
N ASP A 481 -24.15 -20.48 4.80
CA ASP A 481 -24.58 -19.98 3.48
C ASP A 481 -23.41 -19.33 2.71
N PHE A 482 -22.60 -18.50 3.38
CA PHE A 482 -21.39 -17.91 2.80
C PHE A 482 -20.40 -18.98 2.32
N LYS A 483 -20.06 -19.96 3.15
CA LYS A 483 -19.14 -21.04 2.76
C LYS A 483 -19.66 -21.82 1.55
N ALA A 484 -20.93 -22.19 1.55
CA ALA A 484 -21.54 -22.92 0.43
C ALA A 484 -21.48 -22.12 -0.88
N LYS A 485 -21.72 -20.80 -0.83
CA LYS A 485 -21.61 -19.91 -1.99
C LYS A 485 -20.16 -19.74 -2.45
N TYR A 486 -19.23 -19.50 -1.53
CA TYR A 486 -17.81 -19.29 -1.85
C TYR A 486 -17.18 -20.50 -2.54
N LEU A 487 -17.43 -21.70 -2.01
CA LEU A 487 -16.95 -22.95 -2.62
C LEU A 487 -17.53 -23.12 -4.03
N ALA A 488 -18.83 -22.90 -4.20
CA ALA A 488 -19.52 -22.98 -5.49
C ALA A 488 -19.10 -21.90 -6.51
N GLU A 489 -18.58 -20.76 -6.07
CA GLU A 489 -18.08 -19.68 -6.93
C GLU A 489 -16.63 -19.92 -7.41
N GLY A 490 -15.98 -20.98 -6.94
CA GLY A 490 -14.60 -21.36 -7.32
C GLY A 490 -13.67 -21.61 -6.14
N GLY A 491 -14.17 -21.54 -4.89
CA GLY A 491 -13.39 -21.86 -3.70
C GLY A 491 -12.92 -23.32 -3.63
N ASP A 492 -13.69 -24.27 -4.17
CA ASP A 492 -13.24 -25.68 -4.28
C ASP A 492 -12.06 -25.83 -5.25
N ASP A 493 -12.18 -25.26 -6.46
CA ASP A 493 -11.10 -25.22 -7.46
C ASP A 493 -9.84 -24.53 -6.90
N TRP A 494 -10.03 -23.52 -6.05
CA TRP A 494 -8.95 -22.79 -5.40
C TRP A 494 -8.18 -23.69 -4.44
N ILE A 495 -8.88 -24.42 -3.58
CA ILE A 495 -8.27 -25.35 -2.62
C ILE A 495 -7.49 -26.45 -3.35
N GLU A 496 -8.04 -27.04 -4.41
CA GLU A 496 -7.35 -28.06 -5.20
C GLU A 496 -6.05 -27.53 -5.81
N GLN A 497 -6.12 -26.40 -6.53
CA GLN A 497 -4.97 -25.80 -7.21
C GLN A 497 -3.91 -25.31 -6.23
N ALA A 498 -4.32 -24.62 -5.15
CA ALA A 498 -3.42 -24.09 -4.14
C ALA A 498 -2.70 -25.21 -3.38
N THR A 499 -3.40 -26.31 -3.06
CA THR A 499 -2.78 -27.50 -2.45
C THR A 499 -1.72 -28.13 -3.35
N ALA A 500 -2.01 -28.26 -4.66
CA ALA A 500 -1.06 -28.83 -5.62
C ALA A 500 0.20 -27.96 -5.81
N ILE A 501 0.04 -26.63 -5.84
CA ILE A 501 1.14 -25.66 -5.90
C ILE A 501 1.98 -25.75 -4.61
N TYR A 502 1.33 -25.71 -3.44
CA TYR A 502 2.01 -25.77 -2.14
C TYR A 502 2.85 -27.04 -1.98
N ALA A 503 2.30 -28.20 -2.36
CA ALA A 503 3.02 -29.47 -2.31
C ALA A 503 4.29 -29.46 -3.19
N ALA A 504 4.23 -28.83 -4.37
CA ALA A 504 5.39 -28.68 -5.25
C ALA A 504 6.43 -27.68 -4.68
N GLU A 505 6.00 -26.60 -4.04
CA GLU A 505 6.87 -25.64 -3.34
C GLU A 505 7.60 -26.31 -2.16
N GLN A 506 6.89 -27.07 -1.33
CA GLN A 506 7.50 -27.80 -0.21
C GLN A 506 8.46 -28.90 -0.70
N GLU A 507 8.15 -29.59 -1.81
CA GLU A 507 9.10 -30.54 -2.40
C GLU A 507 10.36 -29.82 -2.91
N ALA A 508 10.23 -28.66 -3.55
CA ALA A 508 11.36 -27.88 -4.03
C ALA A 508 12.27 -27.37 -2.90
N LEU A 509 11.70 -26.93 -1.77
CA LEU A 509 12.43 -26.50 -0.57
C LEU A 509 13.16 -27.64 0.14
N SER A 510 12.80 -28.90 -0.12
CA SER A 510 13.39 -30.09 0.50
C SER A 510 14.64 -30.65 -0.22
N ARG A 511 15.05 -30.04 -1.35
CA ARG A 511 16.11 -30.52 -2.26
C ARG A 511 17.37 -29.65 -2.22
#